data_AF-A0A844EFZ8-F1
#
_entry.id   AF-A0A844EFZ8-F1
#
_cell.length_a   1.000
_cell.length_b   1.000
_cell.length_c   1.000
_cell.angle_alpha   90.00
_cell.angle_beta   90.00
_cell.angle_gamma   90.00
#
_symmetry.space_group_name_H-M   'P 1'
#
loop_
_entity.id
_entity.type
_entity.pdbx_description
1 polymer ?
#
loop_
_entity_poly.entity_id
_entity_poly.type
_entity_poly.pdbx_seq_one_letter_code
_entity_poly.pdbx_strand_id
1 'polypeptide(L)'
;MANNEVIVDGEVVHCVGCGAKVQTTDKEALGYTPESALKKGLENGEVYCQRCFRLRHYNEIAPVSLSDDDFLKLLTSISDTDSLIVYVVDIFDVNGSMIPGLHRFVGDNPVLLVGNKLDVLPKALKKNKVKDWLRQQANAAGIRPIDVELISAKTNYDIDRLLDQIEKYRKGKDVYVVGVT
;
A
#
# COMPACT_ATOMS: atom_id res chain seq x y z
N MET A 1 2.87 25.98 -14.03
CA MET A 1 3.20 24.74 -13.32
C MET A 1 4.24 24.04 -14.17
N ALA A 2 5.50 24.01 -13.74
CA ALA A 2 6.54 23.31 -14.50
C ALA A 2 6.40 21.80 -14.22
N ASN A 3 6.07 21.03 -15.25
CA ASN A 3 6.06 19.57 -15.17
C ASN A 3 7.50 19.08 -14.99
N ASN A 4 7.91 18.89 -13.72
CA ASN A 4 9.25 18.44 -13.35
C ASN A 4 9.33 16.92 -13.14
N GLU A 5 8.46 16.22 -13.86
CA GLU A 5 8.31 14.77 -13.78
C GLU A 5 9.38 14.13 -14.68
N VAL A 6 10.06 13.11 -14.16
CA VAL A 6 11.00 12.32 -14.95
C VAL A 6 10.20 11.40 -15.88
N ILE A 7 10.42 11.52 -17.20
CA ILE A 7 9.75 10.71 -18.22
C ILE A 7 10.79 9.84 -18.93
N VAL A 8 10.52 8.53 -19.02
CA VAL A 8 11.33 7.55 -19.74
C VAL A 8 10.40 6.75 -20.66
N ASP A 9 10.75 6.64 -21.94
CA ASP A 9 9.95 5.94 -22.97
C ASP A 9 8.47 6.38 -23.05
N GLY A 10 8.20 7.64 -22.71
CA GLY A 10 6.86 8.23 -22.74
C GLY A 10 6.05 7.99 -21.46
N GLU A 11 6.60 7.31 -20.46
CA GLU A 11 5.95 7.04 -19.18
C GLU A 11 6.60 7.82 -18.03
N VAL A 12 5.78 8.24 -17.06
CA VAL A 12 6.26 8.91 -15.86
C VAL A 12 6.94 7.89 -14.96
N VAL A 13 8.16 8.19 -14.51
CA VAL A 13 8.88 7.32 -13.59
C VAL A 13 8.29 7.46 -12.18
N HIS A 14 7.90 6.34 -11.60
CA HIS A 14 7.37 6.26 -10.24
C HIS A 14 8.38 5.62 -9.29
N CYS A 15 8.40 6.10 -8.04
CA CYS A 15 9.16 5.46 -6.98
C CYS A 15 8.60 4.06 -6.73
N VAL A 16 9.44 3.02 -6.86
CA VAL A 16 9.01 1.62 -6.65
C VAL A 16 8.59 1.33 -5.20
N GLY A 17 9.00 2.18 -4.24
CA GLY A 17 8.66 2.03 -2.84
C GLY A 17 7.33 2.67 -2.42
N CYS A 18 6.98 3.85 -2.94
CA CYS A 18 5.79 4.60 -2.49
C CYS A 18 4.88 5.08 -3.62
N GLY A 19 5.19 4.80 -4.88
CA GLY A 19 4.39 5.20 -6.04
C GLY A 19 4.43 6.69 -6.38
N ALA A 20 5.12 7.53 -5.61
CA ALA A 20 5.24 8.96 -5.92
C ALA A 20 5.95 9.19 -7.26
N LYS A 21 5.46 10.15 -8.05
CA LYS A 21 6.13 10.60 -9.28
C LYS A 21 7.53 11.11 -8.95
N VAL A 22 8.54 10.63 -9.68
CA VAL A 22 9.93 10.98 -9.39
C VAL A 22 10.26 12.36 -9.96
N GLN A 23 11.00 13.14 -9.18
CA GLN A 23 11.53 14.45 -9.55
C GLN A 23 12.89 14.68 -8.89
N THR A 24 13.74 15.55 -9.45
CA THR A 24 15.13 15.77 -8.99
C THR A 24 15.41 17.20 -8.52
N THR A 25 14.36 18.00 -8.32
CA THR A 25 14.46 19.46 -8.20
C THR A 25 14.16 20.03 -6.82
N ASP A 26 13.09 19.58 -6.18
CA ASP A 26 12.67 20.07 -4.86
C ASP A 26 12.90 18.99 -3.82
N LYS A 27 13.91 19.17 -2.97
CA LYS A 27 14.32 18.19 -1.96
C LYS A 27 13.24 17.93 -0.89
N GLU A 28 12.39 18.91 -0.63
CA GLU A 28 11.36 18.82 0.40
C GLU A 28 10.03 18.30 -0.16
N ALA A 29 9.87 18.26 -1.48
CA ALA A 29 8.68 17.72 -2.13
C ALA A 29 8.69 16.18 -2.24
N LEU A 30 7.49 15.61 -2.35
CA LEU A 30 7.30 14.17 -2.58
C LEU A 30 8.01 13.74 -3.87
N GLY A 31 8.53 12.50 -3.86
CA GLY A 31 9.16 11.91 -5.03
C GLY A 31 10.57 12.39 -5.33
N TYR A 32 11.15 13.28 -4.51
CA TYR A 32 12.53 13.73 -4.69
C TYR A 32 13.52 12.58 -4.70
N THR A 33 14.43 12.58 -5.67
CA THR A 33 15.64 11.75 -5.66
C THR A 33 16.80 12.54 -6.27
N PRO A 34 18.04 12.42 -5.76
CA PRO A 34 19.19 13.06 -6.40
C PRO A 34 19.42 12.51 -7.82
N GLU A 35 19.85 13.37 -8.75
CA GLU A 35 20.13 13.00 -10.15
C GLU A 35 21.05 11.77 -10.30
N SER A 36 22.05 11.65 -9.41
CA SER A 36 22.97 10.50 -9.39
C SER A 36 22.31 9.20 -8.96
N ALA A 37 21.32 9.27 -8.06
CA ALA A 37 20.52 8.12 -7.64
C ALA A 37 19.49 7.75 -8.71
N LEU A 38 18.90 8.75 -9.39
CA LEU A 38 18.00 8.52 -10.52
C LEU A 38 18.68 7.72 -11.63
N LYS A 39 19.85 8.15 -12.11
CA LYS A 39 20.58 7.47 -13.18
C LYS A 39 20.87 6.01 -12.85
N LYS A 40 21.37 5.74 -11.64
CA LYS A 40 21.61 4.37 -11.16
C LYS A 40 20.32 3.56 -11.02
N GLY A 41 19.24 4.20 -10.58
CA GLY A 41 17.94 3.54 -10.45
C GLY A 41 17.35 3.15 -11.81
N LEU A 42 17.49 4.00 -12.82
CA LEU A 42 17.05 3.73 -14.18
C LEU A 42 17.86 2.59 -14.83
N GLU A 43 19.17 2.53 -14.59
CA GLU A 43 20.03 1.43 -15.08
C GLU A 43 19.63 0.06 -14.49
N ASN A 44 19.24 0.05 -13.22
CA ASN A 44 18.90 -1.18 -12.49
C ASN A 44 17.40 -1.50 -12.49
N GLY A 45 16.56 -0.64 -13.07
CA GLY A 45 15.09 -0.77 -13.04
C GLY A 45 14.44 -0.49 -11.66
N GLU A 46 15.20 0.01 -10.69
CA GLU A 46 14.70 0.30 -9.33
C GLU A 46 14.97 1.76 -8.94
N VAL A 47 13.98 2.63 -9.15
CA VAL A 47 14.06 4.04 -8.74
C VAL A 47 13.37 4.23 -7.39
N TYR A 48 14.13 4.67 -6.38
CA TYR A 48 13.59 5.07 -5.08
C TYR A 48 13.68 6.59 -4.91
N CYS A 49 12.62 7.18 -4.33
CA CYS A 49 12.71 8.52 -3.75
C CYS A 49 13.57 8.48 -2.48
N GLN A 50 14.08 9.64 -2.07
CA GLN A 50 14.96 9.78 -0.90
C GLN A 50 14.33 9.18 0.37
N ARG A 51 13.01 9.33 0.57
CA ARG A 51 12.30 8.76 1.72
C ARG A 51 12.33 7.24 1.71
N CYS A 52 11.93 6.61 0.60
CA CYS A 52 11.93 5.16 0.47
C CYS A 52 13.34 4.57 0.58
N PHE A 53 14.34 5.25 0.00
CA PHE A 53 15.73 4.84 0.12
C PHE A 53 16.19 4.84 1.59
N ARG A 54 15.93 5.93 2.34
CA ARG A 54 16.32 6.01 3.75
C ARG A 54 15.58 5.01 4.63
N LEU A 55 14.29 4.80 4.39
CA LEU A 55 13.51 3.79 5.09
C LEU A 55 14.10 2.39 4.87
N ARG A 56 14.46 2.05 3.62
CA ARG A 56 14.97 0.71 3.27
C ARG A 56 16.38 0.44 3.79
N HIS A 57 17.27 1.44 3.73
CA HIS A 57 18.68 1.25 4.05
C HIS A 57 19.05 1.67 5.48
N TYR A 58 18.30 2.58 6.08
CA TYR A 58 18.61 3.16 7.39
C TYR A 58 17.47 3.01 8.40
N ASN A 59 16.32 2.43 8.00
CA ASN A 59 15.12 2.32 8.84
C ASN A 59 14.66 3.67 9.40
N GLU A 60 14.91 4.75 8.65
CA GLU A 60 14.62 6.12 9.08
C GLU A 60 13.32 6.61 8.45
N ILE A 61 12.38 6.99 9.31
CA ILE A 61 11.08 7.54 8.91
C ILE A 61 11.25 9.05 8.75
N ALA A 62 11.19 9.54 7.51
CA ALA A 62 11.14 10.98 7.27
C ALA A 62 9.71 11.49 7.54
N PRO A 63 9.54 12.58 8.30
CA PRO A 63 8.22 13.16 8.55
C PRO A 63 7.60 13.60 7.22
N VAL A 64 6.33 13.26 7.02
CA VAL A 64 5.56 13.75 5.88
C VAL A 64 4.68 14.88 6.39
N SER A 65 4.68 16.01 5.70
CA SER A 65 3.78 17.15 5.97
C SER A 65 2.36 16.88 5.46
N LEU A 66 1.84 15.65 5.65
CA LEU A 66 0.43 15.36 5.46
C LEU A 66 -0.26 15.64 6.78
N SER A 67 -1.14 16.65 6.79
CA SER A 67 -2.01 16.89 7.94
C SER A 67 -3.09 15.79 8.03
N ASP A 68 -3.64 15.57 9.22
CA ASP A 68 -4.77 14.63 9.40
C ASP A 68 -5.95 15.00 8.49
N ASP A 69 -6.17 16.30 8.24
CA ASP A 69 -7.20 16.79 7.32
C ASP A 69 -6.94 16.38 5.86
N ASP A 70 -5.68 16.37 5.43
CA ASP A 70 -5.33 15.95 4.07
C ASP A 70 -5.45 14.42 3.91
N PHE A 71 -5.17 13.67 4.98
CA PHE A 71 -5.44 12.24 5.02
C PHE A 71 -6.95 11.96 4.95
N LEU A 72 -7.78 12.70 5.69
CA LEU A 72 -9.23 12.59 5.64
C LEU A 72 -9.79 12.96 4.27
N LYS A 73 -9.28 14.02 3.62
CA LYS A 73 -9.68 14.38 2.24
C LYS A 73 -9.30 13.29 1.25
N LEU A 74 -8.11 12.71 1.37
CA LEU A 74 -7.66 11.62 0.52
C LEU A 74 -8.54 10.38 0.71
N LEU A 75 -8.82 10.01 1.96
CA LEU A 75 -9.75 8.94 2.28
C LEU A 75 -11.17 9.20 1.77
N THR A 76 -11.68 10.42 1.90
CA THR A 76 -13.00 10.80 1.37
C THR A 76 -13.03 10.77 -0.15
N SER A 77 -11.93 11.12 -0.84
CA SER A 77 -11.89 11.03 -2.30
C SER A 77 -12.03 9.60 -2.82
N ILE A 78 -11.67 8.60 -2.01
CA ILE A 78 -11.80 7.17 -2.36
C ILE A 78 -13.26 6.71 -2.29
N SER A 79 -14.12 7.29 -1.43
CA SER A 79 -15.51 6.83 -1.31
C SER A 79 -16.30 6.97 -2.60
N ASP A 80 -15.96 7.97 -3.40
CA ASP A 80 -16.67 8.35 -4.62
C ASP A 80 -16.08 7.71 -5.88
N THR A 81 -14.99 6.94 -5.75
CA THR A 81 -14.42 6.19 -6.88
C THR A 81 -15.13 4.85 -7.06
N ASP A 82 -14.91 4.25 -8.23
CA ASP A 82 -15.26 2.86 -8.49
C ASP A 82 -13.97 2.05 -8.60
N SER A 83 -13.51 1.48 -7.48
CA SER A 83 -12.17 0.92 -7.31
C SER A 83 -12.14 -0.25 -6.33
N LEU A 84 -11.08 -1.04 -6.36
CA LEU A 84 -10.84 -2.08 -5.35
C LEU A 84 -9.99 -1.50 -4.22
N ILE A 85 -10.41 -1.72 -2.97
CA ILE A 85 -9.58 -1.41 -1.80
C ILE A 85 -8.85 -2.66 -1.37
N VAL A 86 -7.53 -2.62 -1.38
CA VAL A 86 -6.67 -3.66 -0.82
C VAL A 86 -6.25 -3.20 0.57
N TYR A 87 -6.88 -3.75 1.59
CA TYR A 87 -6.64 -3.34 2.97
C TYR A 87 -5.69 -4.30 3.67
N VAL A 88 -4.46 -3.83 3.92
CA VAL A 88 -3.37 -4.61 4.50
C VAL A 88 -3.32 -4.43 6.01
N VAL A 89 -3.34 -5.55 6.74
CA VAL A 89 -3.26 -5.59 8.20
C VAL A 89 -2.12 -6.51 8.66
N ASP A 90 -1.45 -6.16 9.75
CA ASP A 90 -0.49 -7.06 10.42
C ASP A 90 -1.26 -8.14 11.19
N ILE A 91 -1.00 -9.42 10.92
CA ILE A 91 -1.68 -10.51 11.61
C ILE A 91 -1.27 -10.60 13.09
N PHE A 92 -0.08 -10.12 13.47
CA PHE A 92 0.37 -10.12 14.86
C PHE A 92 -0.20 -8.96 15.68
N ASP A 93 -0.53 -7.84 15.01
CA ASP A 93 -1.17 -6.67 15.63
C ASP A 93 -2.37 -6.19 14.80
N VAL A 94 -3.42 -7.02 14.76
CA VAL A 94 -4.63 -6.71 13.99
C VAL A 94 -5.34 -5.50 14.56
N ASN A 95 -5.40 -5.34 15.88
CA ASN A 95 -6.10 -4.22 16.49
C ASN A 95 -5.40 -2.89 16.21
N GLY A 96 -4.07 -2.83 16.31
CA GLY A 96 -3.30 -1.66 15.90
C GLY A 96 -3.39 -1.40 14.39
N SER A 97 -3.63 -2.44 13.60
CA SER A 97 -3.78 -2.35 12.15
C SER A 97 -5.17 -1.94 11.64
N MET A 98 -6.20 -2.01 12.49
CA MET A 98 -7.58 -1.72 12.12
C MET A 98 -7.86 -0.21 12.22
N ILE A 99 -8.19 0.44 11.11
CA ILE A 99 -8.55 1.85 11.03
C ILE A 99 -10.03 1.98 11.40
N PRO A 100 -10.37 2.60 12.54
CA PRO A 100 -11.75 2.74 12.97
C PRO A 100 -12.55 3.55 11.95
N GLY A 101 -13.69 3.03 11.51
CA GLY A 101 -14.56 3.74 10.58
C GLY A 101 -14.07 3.76 9.13
N LEU A 102 -13.07 2.96 8.75
CA LEU A 102 -12.59 2.86 7.36
C LEU A 102 -13.72 2.68 6.35
N HIS A 103 -14.73 1.86 6.70
CA HIS A 103 -15.92 1.61 5.88
C HIS A 103 -16.68 2.90 5.48
N ARG A 104 -16.60 3.96 6.29
CA ARG A 104 -17.24 5.26 5.98
C ARG A 104 -16.49 6.03 4.89
N PHE A 105 -15.20 5.76 4.75
CA PHE A 105 -14.31 6.45 3.81
C PHE A 105 -14.13 5.68 2.50
N VAL A 106 -14.31 4.36 2.50
CA VAL A 106 -14.24 3.58 1.27
C VAL A 106 -15.59 3.46 0.55
N GLY A 107 -16.68 3.98 1.14
CA GLY A 107 -18.01 3.96 0.53
C GLY A 107 -18.47 2.53 0.20
N ASP A 108 -19.00 2.36 -1.02
CA ASP A 108 -19.45 1.06 -1.53
C ASP A 108 -18.34 0.25 -2.23
N ASN A 109 -17.09 0.75 -2.20
CA ASN A 109 -15.98 0.06 -2.85
C ASN A 109 -15.72 -1.32 -2.21
N PRO A 110 -15.53 -2.38 -3.01
CA PRO A 110 -15.18 -3.70 -2.49
C PRO A 110 -13.84 -3.67 -1.75
N VAL A 111 -13.79 -4.34 -0.60
CA VAL A 111 -12.57 -4.43 0.22
C VAL A 111 -12.02 -5.85 0.18
N LEU A 112 -10.80 -6.02 -0.33
CA LEU A 112 -9.98 -7.23 -0.18
C LEU A 112 -9.09 -7.07 1.06
N LEU A 113 -9.32 -7.86 2.09
CA LEU A 113 -8.50 -7.83 3.30
C LEU A 113 -7.25 -8.71 3.13
N VAL A 114 -6.08 -8.18 3.47
CA VAL A 114 -4.81 -8.87 3.32
C VAL A 114 -4.09 -8.92 4.67
N GLY A 115 -4.00 -10.09 5.27
CA GLY A 115 -3.17 -10.33 6.45
C GLY A 115 -1.71 -10.51 6.04
N ASN A 116 -0.84 -9.59 6.41
CA ASN A 116 0.60 -9.66 6.18
C ASN A 116 1.35 -10.26 7.39
N LYS A 117 2.63 -10.59 7.21
CA LYS A 117 3.53 -11.18 8.22
C LYS A 117 3.12 -12.59 8.65
N LEU A 118 2.57 -13.38 7.73
CA LEU A 118 2.21 -14.78 7.99
C LEU A 118 3.40 -15.62 8.48
N ASP A 119 4.63 -15.25 8.12
CA ASP A 119 5.86 -15.91 8.55
C ASP A 119 6.11 -15.86 10.06
N VAL A 120 5.47 -14.93 10.78
CA VAL A 120 5.56 -14.80 12.25
C VAL A 120 4.72 -15.88 12.95
N LEU A 121 3.70 -16.43 12.28
CA LEU A 121 2.80 -17.41 12.89
C LEU A 121 3.42 -18.82 12.99
N PRO A 122 3.09 -19.59 14.04
CA PRO A 122 3.45 -21.00 14.12
C PRO A 122 2.92 -21.80 12.91
N LYS A 123 3.77 -22.63 12.31
CA LYS A 123 3.42 -23.48 11.14
C LYS A 123 2.22 -24.42 11.39
N ALA A 124 1.93 -24.75 12.65
CA ALA A 124 0.82 -25.61 13.04
C ALA A 124 -0.56 -24.93 12.87
N LEU A 125 -0.62 -23.60 12.77
CA LEU A 125 -1.87 -22.88 12.60
C LEU A 125 -2.44 -23.10 11.19
N LYS A 126 -3.71 -23.49 11.12
CA LYS A 126 -4.42 -23.66 9.86
C LYS A 126 -4.74 -22.28 9.28
N LYS A 127 -4.20 -21.97 8.10
CA LYS A 127 -4.41 -20.70 7.38
C LYS A 127 -5.88 -20.31 7.25
N ASN A 128 -6.77 -21.27 6.97
CA ASN A 128 -8.21 -21.01 6.89
C ASN A 128 -8.79 -20.49 8.21
N LYS A 129 -8.32 -20.99 9.36
CA LYS A 129 -8.75 -20.48 10.67
C LYS A 129 -8.29 -19.04 10.91
N VAL A 130 -7.09 -18.70 10.44
CA VAL A 130 -6.58 -17.32 10.51
C VAL A 130 -7.40 -16.40 9.61
N LYS A 131 -7.72 -16.81 8.37
CA LYS A 131 -8.60 -16.06 7.46
C LYS A 131 -9.98 -15.83 8.06
N ASP A 132 -10.60 -16.88 8.63
CA ASP A 132 -11.91 -16.79 9.27
C ASP A 132 -11.88 -15.83 10.47
N TRP A 133 -10.84 -15.91 11.30
CA TRP A 133 -10.64 -15.02 12.43
C TRP A 133 -10.45 -13.57 11.99
N LEU A 134 -9.61 -13.29 10.99
CA LEU A 134 -9.43 -11.95 10.43
C LEU A 134 -10.74 -11.38 9.87
N ARG A 135 -11.53 -12.20 9.16
CA ARG A 135 -12.85 -11.80 8.65
C ARG A 135 -13.78 -11.42 9.80
N GLN A 136 -13.76 -12.15 10.91
CA GLN A 136 -14.55 -11.83 12.10
C GLN A 136 -14.11 -10.50 12.74
N GLN A 137 -12.80 -10.27 12.87
CA GLN A 137 -12.28 -9.00 13.40
C GLN A 137 -12.65 -7.81 12.50
N ALA A 138 -12.49 -7.95 11.19
CA ALA A 138 -12.89 -6.92 10.23
C ALA A 138 -14.39 -6.61 10.32
N ASN A 139 -15.23 -7.67 10.37
CA ASN A 139 -16.68 -7.50 10.52
C ASN A 139 -17.06 -6.78 11.82
N ALA A 140 -16.37 -7.08 12.93
CA ALA A 140 -16.58 -6.40 14.20
C ALA A 140 -16.19 -4.92 14.14
N ALA A 141 -15.20 -4.56 13.31
CA ALA A 141 -14.82 -3.18 13.01
C ALA A 141 -15.71 -2.49 11.96
N GLY A 142 -16.77 -3.16 11.48
CA GLY A 142 -17.70 -2.65 10.47
C GLY A 142 -17.20 -2.77 9.03
N ILE A 143 -16.10 -3.50 8.81
CA ILE A 143 -15.52 -3.74 7.48
C ILE A 143 -15.99 -5.11 7.01
N ARG A 144 -16.64 -5.17 5.84
CA ARG A 144 -17.13 -6.43 5.26
C ARG A 144 -16.29 -6.80 4.04
N PRO A 145 -15.18 -7.52 4.22
CA PRO A 145 -14.29 -7.84 3.11
C PRO A 145 -14.93 -8.86 2.17
N ILE A 146 -14.80 -8.63 0.87
CA ILE A 146 -15.24 -9.56 -0.18
C ILE A 146 -14.43 -10.86 -0.17
N ASP A 147 -13.16 -10.78 0.24
CA ASP A 147 -12.31 -11.94 0.47
C ASP A 147 -11.18 -11.61 1.46
N VAL A 148 -10.50 -12.65 1.95
CA VAL A 148 -9.35 -12.51 2.85
C VAL A 148 -8.17 -13.32 2.31
N GLU A 149 -7.04 -12.66 2.11
CA GLU A 149 -5.78 -13.29 1.73
C GLU A 149 -4.73 -13.19 2.84
N LEU A 150 -3.80 -14.14 2.87
CA LEU A 150 -2.69 -14.17 3.83
C LEU A 150 -1.39 -14.22 3.05
N ILE A 151 -0.49 -13.29 3.35
CA ILE A 151 0.81 -13.18 2.66
C ILE A 151 1.95 -13.04 3.68
N SER A 152 3.17 -13.22 3.19
CA SER A 152 4.34 -12.65 3.85
C SER A 152 5.14 -11.88 2.80
N ALA A 153 5.02 -10.55 2.82
CA ALA A 153 5.80 -9.68 1.94
C ALA A 153 7.32 -9.86 2.15
N LYS A 154 7.75 -10.25 3.36
CA LYS A 154 9.15 -10.52 3.69
C LYS A 154 9.71 -11.75 2.99
N THR A 155 8.92 -12.83 2.92
CA THR A 155 9.35 -14.11 2.33
C THR A 155 8.83 -14.32 0.92
N ASN A 156 8.12 -13.32 0.37
CA ASN A 156 7.40 -13.38 -0.91
C ASN A 156 6.33 -14.48 -0.98
N TYR A 157 5.84 -14.95 0.18
CA TYR A 157 4.86 -16.03 0.24
C TYR A 157 3.47 -15.53 -0.18
N ASP A 158 2.84 -16.26 -1.13
CA ASP A 158 1.48 -16.04 -1.69
C ASP A 158 1.26 -14.69 -2.38
N ILE A 159 2.32 -13.97 -2.75
CA ILE A 159 2.20 -12.66 -3.42
C ILE A 159 1.59 -12.81 -4.82
N ASP A 160 1.99 -13.79 -5.63
CA ASP A 160 1.43 -14.01 -6.97
C ASP A 160 -0.08 -14.28 -6.90
N ARG A 161 -0.51 -15.10 -5.93
CA ARG A 161 -1.92 -15.37 -5.68
C ARG A 161 -2.68 -14.11 -5.26
N LEU A 162 -2.07 -13.25 -4.45
CA LEU A 162 -2.68 -11.98 -4.08
C LEU A 162 -2.89 -11.11 -5.32
N LEU A 163 -1.90 -11.02 -6.21
CA LEU A 163 -2.02 -10.28 -7.47
C LEU A 163 -3.15 -10.84 -8.35
N ASP A 164 -3.28 -12.17 -8.44
CA ASP A 164 -4.41 -12.80 -9.16
C ASP A 164 -5.77 -12.44 -8.55
N GLN A 165 -5.88 -12.41 -7.21
CA GLN A 165 -7.12 -11.99 -6.55
C GLN A 165 -7.42 -10.50 -6.77
N ILE A 166 -6.40 -9.65 -6.72
CA ILE A 166 -6.54 -8.21 -7.02
C ILE A 166 -7.08 -8.03 -8.44
N GLU A 167 -6.49 -8.70 -9.43
CA GLU A 167 -6.95 -8.61 -10.83
C GLU A 167 -8.39 -9.09 -10.99
N LYS A 168 -8.71 -10.25 -10.40
CA LYS A 168 -10.06 -10.82 -10.39
C LYS A 168 -11.10 -9.85 -9.80
N TYR A 169 -10.79 -9.21 -8.68
CA TYR A 169 -11.75 -8.39 -7.96
C TYR A 169 -11.81 -6.94 -8.44
N ARG A 170 -10.71 -6.38 -8.96
CA ARG A 170 -10.70 -5.01 -9.51
C ARG A 170 -11.48 -4.91 -10.82
N LYS A 171 -11.57 -5.99 -11.61
CA LYS A 171 -12.33 -6.02 -12.88
C LYS A 171 -11.98 -4.87 -13.82
N GLY A 172 -10.68 -4.61 -14.00
CA GLY A 172 -10.17 -3.51 -14.82
C GLY A 172 -10.18 -2.13 -14.16
N LYS A 173 -10.71 -1.98 -12.94
CA LYS A 173 -10.74 -0.72 -12.19
C LYS A 173 -9.43 -0.44 -11.44
N ASP A 174 -9.32 0.76 -10.90
CA ASP A 174 -8.20 1.19 -10.07
C ASP A 174 -8.15 0.44 -8.73
N VAL A 175 -6.97 0.43 -8.12
CA VAL A 175 -6.70 -0.26 -6.85
C VAL A 175 -6.08 0.73 -5.88
N TYR A 176 -6.67 0.85 -4.70
CA TYR A 176 -6.13 1.63 -3.59
C TYR A 176 -5.63 0.68 -2.51
N VAL A 177 -4.34 0.77 -2.18
CA VAL A 177 -3.74 0.00 -1.09
C VAL A 177 -3.76 0.85 0.17
N VAL A 178 -4.42 0.35 1.20
CA VAL A 178 -4.56 1.01 2.51
C VAL A 178 -3.94 0.13 3.58
N GLY A 179 -3.28 0.74 4.55
CA GLY A 179 -2.69 0.07 5.71
C GLY A 179 -2.17 1.09 6.70
N VAL A 180 -1.98 0.67 7.94
CA VAL A 180 -1.22 1.48 8.91
C VAL A 180 0.27 1.15 8.82
N THR A 181 1.10 2.10 9.24
CA THR A 181 2.55 1.93 9.37
C THR A 181 2.96 1.41 10.72
#